data_AF-A0A3B0VST8-F1
#
_entry.id   AF-A0A3B0VST8-F1
#
_cell.length_a   1.000
_cell.length_b   1.000
_cell.length_c   1.000
_cell.angle_alpha   90.00
_cell.angle_beta   90.00
_cell.angle_gamma   90.00
#
_symmetry.space_group_name_H-M   'P 1'
#
loop_
_entity.id
_entity.type
_entity.pdbx_description
1 polymer ?
#
loop_
_entity_poly.entity_id
_entity_poly.type
_entity_poly.pdbx_seq_one_letter_code
_entity_poly.pdbx_strand_id
1 'polypeptide(L)'
;MSHNITGLKKVETLFKNINGAWAQGNAKGWNKRVENDQAWQVDMETIEASGYNLDIKNPHQPEEAKQYSSSELLDLLHQSFAKGDELLAQLRKELV
;
A
#
# COMPACT_ATOMS: atom_id res chain seq x y z
N MET A 1 -32.53 38.48 -14.23
CA MET A 1 -32.47 37.47 -13.17
C MET A 1 -31.01 37.12 -12.90
N SER A 2 -30.41 37.75 -11.88
CA SER A 2 -29.03 37.52 -11.48
C SER A 2 -28.95 36.20 -10.71
N HIS A 3 -28.33 35.18 -11.31
CA HIS A 3 -28.11 33.91 -10.62
C HIS A 3 -26.79 33.98 -9.86
N ASN A 4 -26.89 33.79 -8.55
CA ASN A 4 -25.84 33.93 -7.55
C ASN A 4 -24.79 32.80 -7.69
N ILE A 5 -23.67 33.09 -8.35
CA ILE A 5 -22.54 32.17 -8.60
C ILE A 5 -21.63 31.93 -7.37
N THR A 6 -22.01 32.42 -6.19
CA THR A 6 -21.20 32.31 -4.96
C THR A 6 -21.03 30.86 -4.49
N GLY A 7 -21.96 29.95 -4.83
CA GLY A 7 -21.88 28.54 -4.45
C GLY A 7 -20.85 27.71 -5.25
N LEU A 8 -20.63 28.04 -6.53
CA LEU A 8 -19.73 27.27 -7.42
C LEU A 8 -18.25 27.47 -7.05
N LYS A 9 -17.87 28.69 -6.64
CA LYS A 9 -16.49 28.96 -6.17
C LYS A 9 -16.13 28.17 -4.91
N LYS A 10 -17.10 27.83 -4.06
CA LYS A 10 -16.85 27.09 -2.81
C LYS A 10 -16.52 25.61 -3.07
N VAL A 11 -17.14 24.99 -4.07
CA VAL A 11 -16.85 23.59 -4.46
C VAL A 11 -15.48 23.45 -5.13
N GLU A 12 -15.10 24.41 -5.99
CA GLU A 12 -13.76 24.48 -6.57
C GLU A 12 -12.65 24.65 -5.52
N THR A 13 -12.96 25.33 -4.41
CA THR A 13 -12.01 25.55 -3.31
C THR A 13 -11.86 24.31 -2.42
N LEU A 14 -12.90 23.48 -2.29
CA LEU A 14 -12.85 22.25 -1.50
C LEU A 14 -12.01 21.15 -2.17
N PHE A 15 -11.97 21.08 -3.49
CA PHE A 15 -11.12 20.11 -4.22
C PHE A 15 -9.64 20.50 -4.23
N LYS A 16 -9.30 21.79 -4.05
CA LYS A 16 -7.91 22.27 -4.05
C LYS A 16 -7.18 22.05 -2.71
N ASN A 17 -7.89 21.74 -1.63
CA ASN A 17 -7.32 21.63 -0.29
C ASN A 17 -7.17 20.19 0.22
N ILE A 18 -7.48 19.20 -0.61
CA ILE A 18 -6.93 17.86 -0.42
C ILE A 18 -5.50 17.96 -0.92
N ASN A 19 -4.51 17.82 -0.03
CA ASN A 19 -3.10 17.77 -0.37
C ASN A 19 -2.87 16.73 -1.47
N GLY A 20 -2.94 17.17 -2.72
CA GLY A 20 -2.65 16.39 -3.92
C GLY A 20 -1.16 16.12 -4.08
N ALA A 21 -0.39 16.12 -2.99
CA ALA A 21 1.04 15.79 -3.00
C ALA A 21 1.28 14.37 -3.56
N TRP A 22 0.35 13.44 -3.33
CA TRP A 22 0.39 12.10 -3.93
C TRP A 22 0.10 12.10 -5.46
N ALA A 23 -0.63 13.10 -5.97
CA ALA A 23 -1.01 13.21 -7.38
C ALA A 23 -0.08 14.13 -8.21
N GLN A 24 0.53 15.14 -7.58
CA GLN A 24 1.36 16.15 -8.27
C GLN A 24 2.85 15.78 -8.35
N GLY A 25 3.29 14.70 -7.69
CA GLY A 25 4.70 14.33 -7.62
C GLY A 25 5.31 13.71 -8.88
N ASN A 26 4.54 13.08 -9.77
CA ASN A 26 5.13 11.91 -10.45
C ASN A 26 5.14 11.90 -11.99
N ALA A 27 4.55 12.84 -12.75
CA ALA A 27 4.49 12.69 -14.22
C ALA A 27 5.86 12.46 -14.89
N LYS A 28 6.94 13.07 -14.35
CA LYS A 28 8.32 12.85 -14.84
C LYS A 28 8.92 11.50 -14.43
N GLY A 29 8.50 10.94 -13.29
CA GLY A 29 8.94 9.64 -12.79
C GLY A 29 8.21 8.46 -13.44
N TRP A 30 6.93 8.64 -13.82
CA TRP A 30 6.16 7.59 -14.51
C TRP A 30 6.80 7.17 -15.83
N ASN A 31 7.38 8.11 -16.58
CA ASN A 31 8.04 7.86 -17.87
C ASN A 31 9.47 7.32 -17.75
N LYS A 32 9.99 7.16 -16.53
CA LYS A 32 11.36 6.69 -16.27
C LYS A 32 11.39 5.44 -15.39
N ARG A 33 10.26 4.72 -15.29
CA ARG A 33 10.25 3.44 -14.58
C ARG A 33 11.13 2.45 -15.31
N VAL A 34 11.91 1.73 -14.52
CA VAL A 34 12.73 0.61 -14.94
C VAL A 34 12.31 -0.59 -14.11
N GLU A 35 12.47 -1.77 -14.69
CA GLU A 35 12.19 -3.01 -13.97
C GLU A 35 13.09 -3.13 -12.74
N ASN A 36 12.53 -3.67 -11.67
CA ASN A 36 13.20 -3.97 -10.41
C ASN A 36 12.41 -5.04 -9.64
N ASP A 37 12.92 -5.43 -8.48
CA ASP A 37 12.33 -6.49 -7.65
C ASP A 37 10.85 -6.27 -7.26
N GLN A 38 10.35 -5.04 -7.34
CA GLN A 38 8.98 -4.66 -6.98
C GLN A 38 8.14 -4.15 -8.16
N ALA A 39 8.73 -3.97 -9.35
CA ALA A 39 8.05 -3.46 -10.54
C ALA A 39 8.57 -4.16 -11.79
N TRP A 40 7.69 -4.87 -12.50
CA TRP A 40 8.03 -5.60 -13.72
C TRP A 40 7.01 -5.30 -14.82
N GLN A 41 7.41 -5.49 -16.08
CA GLN A 41 6.50 -5.38 -17.21
C GLN A 41 5.79 -6.72 -17.45
N VAL A 42 4.53 -6.66 -17.86
CA VAL A 42 3.77 -7.84 -18.33
C VAL A 42 3.28 -7.58 -19.74
N ASP A 43 3.44 -8.57 -20.62
CA ASP A 43 3.01 -8.48 -22.00
C ASP A 43 1.48 -8.50 -22.13
N MET A 44 0.95 -7.73 -23.09
CA MET A 44 -0.49 -7.62 -23.30
C MET A 44 -1.12 -8.97 -23.67
N GLU A 45 -0.44 -9.79 -24.48
CA GLU A 45 -0.90 -11.12 -24.87
C GLU A 45 -1.10 -12.03 -23.64
N THR A 46 -0.25 -11.89 -22.61
CA THR A 46 -0.38 -12.64 -21.35
C THR A 46 -1.64 -12.24 -20.60
N ILE A 47 -1.98 -10.94 -20.59
CA ILE A 47 -3.20 -10.41 -19.95
C ILE A 47 -4.45 -10.88 -20.70
N GLU A 48 -4.42 -10.91 -22.04
CA GLU A 48 -5.54 -11.42 -22.84
C GLU A 48 -5.74 -12.92 -22.63
N ALA A 49 -4.65 -13.70 -22.61
CA ALA A 49 -4.69 -15.13 -22.36
C ALA A 49 -5.18 -15.49 -20.94
N SER A 50 -4.96 -14.62 -19.95
CA SER A 50 -5.48 -14.80 -18.59
C SER A 50 -6.95 -14.42 -18.42
N GLY A 51 -7.63 -14.00 -19.50
CA GLY A 51 -9.00 -13.49 -19.44
C GLY A 51 -9.09 -12.15 -18.70
N TYR A 52 -8.06 -11.31 -18.81
CA TYR A 52 -7.92 -10.04 -18.11
C TYR A 52 -7.84 -10.17 -16.58
N ASN A 53 -7.40 -11.33 -16.08
CA ASN A 53 -7.06 -11.46 -14.67
C ASN A 53 -5.73 -10.74 -14.39
N LEU A 54 -5.79 -9.70 -13.57
CA LEU A 54 -4.63 -8.85 -13.22
C LEU A 54 -3.91 -9.30 -11.93
N ASP A 55 -4.35 -10.39 -11.28
CA ASP A 55 -3.61 -11.03 -10.19
C ASP A 55 -2.39 -11.80 -10.75
N ILE A 56 -1.47 -11.05 -11.37
CA ILE A 56 -0.24 -11.57 -11.96
C ILE A 56 0.84 -11.55 -10.87
N LYS A 57 1.42 -12.71 -10.59
CA LYS A 57 2.46 -12.85 -9.57
C LYS A 57 3.76 -12.19 -10.01
N ASN A 58 4.45 -11.60 -9.04
CA ASN A 58 5.77 -11.00 -9.25
C ASN A 58 6.81 -12.09 -9.55
N PRO A 59 7.45 -12.11 -10.74
CA PRO A 59 8.44 -13.11 -11.08
C PRO A 59 9.74 -12.99 -10.26
N HIS A 60 10.03 -11.80 -9.73
CA HIS A 60 11.23 -11.55 -8.90
C HIS A 60 11.03 -11.94 -7.44
N GLN A 61 9.78 -12.09 -7.02
CA GLN A 61 9.43 -12.50 -5.68
C GLN A 61 8.65 -13.81 -5.77
N PRO A 62 9.34 -14.96 -5.86
CA PRO A 62 8.68 -16.24 -5.67
C PRO A 62 7.99 -16.16 -4.31
N GLU A 63 6.67 -16.29 -4.33
CA GLU A 63 5.87 -16.26 -3.12
C GLU A 63 6.22 -17.54 -2.37
N GLU A 64 7.21 -17.47 -1.48
CA GLU A 64 7.40 -18.44 -0.43
C GLU A 64 6.17 -18.32 0.47
N ALA A 65 5.08 -18.96 0.06
CA ALA A 65 3.96 -19.24 0.93
C ALA A 65 4.50 -20.16 2.01
N LYS A 66 5.09 -19.55 3.04
CA LYS A 66 5.57 -20.26 4.21
C LYS A 66 4.33 -20.83 4.88
N GLN A 67 4.05 -22.08 4.55
CA GLN A 67 2.91 -22.81 5.08
C GLN A 67 3.23 -23.11 6.54
N TYR A 68 2.57 -22.39 7.44
CA TYR A 68 2.65 -22.68 8.87
C TYR A 68 1.56 -23.67 9.25
N SER A 69 1.92 -24.68 10.02
CA SER A 69 0.97 -25.49 10.76
C SER A 69 0.24 -24.66 11.82
N SER A 70 -0.92 -25.14 12.28
CA SER A 70 -1.66 -24.47 13.34
C SER A 70 -0.84 -24.34 14.63
N SER A 71 0.02 -25.31 14.94
CA SER A 71 0.95 -25.23 16.08
C SER A 71 1.98 -24.11 15.92
N GLU A 72 2.61 -24.00 14.74
CA GLU A 72 3.59 -22.94 14.50
C GLU A 72 2.96 -21.55 14.55
N LEU A 73 1.72 -21.40 14.08
CA LEU A 73 0.98 -20.14 14.20
C LEU A 73 0.71 -19.78 15.66
N LEU A 74 0.35 -20.75 16.50
CA LEU A 74 0.16 -20.52 17.93
C LEU A 74 1.48 -20.12 18.59
N ASP A 75 2.59 -20.77 18.24
CA ASP A 75 3.92 -20.42 18.77
C ASP A 75 4.34 -19.00 18.39
N LEU A 76 4.14 -18.61 17.12
CA LEU A 76 4.40 -17.25 16.65
C LEU A 76 3.52 -16.21 17.36
N LEU A 77 2.25 -16.52 17.59
CA LEU A 77 1.33 -15.66 18.33
C LEU A 77 1.78 -15.48 19.78
N HIS A 78 2.16 -16.57 20.45
CA HIS A 78 2.71 -16.53 21.80
C HIS A 78 3.98 -15.68 21.88
N GLN A 79 4.89 -15.79 20.91
CA GLN A 79 6.09 -14.95 20.82
C GLN A 79 5.75 -13.47 20.65
N SER A 80 4.73 -13.13 19.84
CA SER A 80 4.27 -11.75 19.68
C SER A 80 3.77 -11.15 20.99
N PHE A 81 3.02 -11.91 21.79
CA PHE A 81 2.54 -11.42 23.09
C PHE A 81 3.69 -11.23 24.08
N ALA A 82 4.61 -12.20 24.17
CA ALA A 82 5.79 -12.09 25.04
C ALA A 82 6.64 -10.85 24.70
N LYS A 83 6.83 -10.55 23.41
CA LYS A 83 7.50 -9.33 22.96
C LYS A 83 6.73 -8.07 23.35
N GLY A 84 5.40 -8.10 23.26
CA GLY A 84 4.54 -7.01 23.74
C GLY A 84 4.74 -6.74 25.23
N ASP A 85 4.72 -7.78 26.05
CA ASP A 85 4.94 -7.69 27.50
C ASP A 85 6.33 -7.15 27.84
N GLU A 86 7.36 -7.59 27.10
CA GLU A 86 8.72 -7.07 27.25
C GLU A 86 8.78 -5.56 26.96
N LEU A 87 8.22 -5.12 25.84
CA LEU A 87 8.18 -3.70 25.47
C LEU A 87 7.40 -2.87 26.49
N LEU A 88 6.28 -3.38 27.00
CA LEU A 88 5.52 -2.74 28.06
C LEU A 88 6.33 -2.62 29.36
N ALA A 89 7.10 -3.65 29.72
CA ALA A 89 7.98 -3.61 30.87
C ALA A 89 9.11 -2.58 30.70
N GLN A 90 9.65 -2.44 29.48
CA GLN A 90 10.63 -1.38 29.16
C GLN A 90 10.00 0.01 29.33
N LEU A 91 8.83 0.26 28.73
CA LEU A 91 8.12 1.53 28.88
C LEU A 91 7.79 1.86 30.35
N ARG A 92 7.41 0.85 31.15
CA ARG A 92 7.15 1.05 32.59
C ARG A 92 8.40 1.48 33.35
N LYS A 93 9.60 1.05 32.96
CA LYS A 93 10.86 1.48 33.60
C LYS A 93 11.20 2.93 33.28
N GLU A 94 10.90 3.39 32.07
CA GLU A 94 11.13 4.77 31.63
C GLU A 94 10.16 5.79 32.27
N LEU A 95 9.08 5.33 32.90
CA LEU A 95 8.10 6.16 33.61
C LEU A 95 8.41 6.37 35.09
N VAL A 96 9.51 5.78 35.60
CA VAL A 96 10.00 5.90 36.99
C VAL A 96 11.25 6.77 37.01
#